data_AF-A0A945CDI9-F1
#
_entry.id   AF-A0A945CDI9-F1
#
_cell.length_a   1.000
_cell.length_b   1.000
_cell.length_c   1.000
_cell.angle_alpha   90.00
_cell.angle_beta   90.00
_cell.angle_gamma   90.00
#
_symmetry.space_group_name_H-M   'P 1'
#
loop_
_entity.id
_entity.type
_entity.pdbx_description
1 polymer ?
#
loop_
_entity_poly.entity_id
_entity_poly.type
_entity_poly.pdbx_seq_one_letter_code
_entity_poly.pdbx_strand_id
1 'polypeptide(L)'
;MKIKDKLKPSKGVIVFLIIILALTVIGINYSEGLMTNAKINSSTTNHTNANLFITSHFEKCSTGSTTITLGTTSLPCSSSLSELTNSFSVYFNSILNNPYKADVQAFEFKAGNPTLGSSNIYHSGNNITIITNIGDEDGGDVYLNDTIVKD
;
A
#
# COMPACT_ATOMS: atom_id res chain seq x y z
N MET A 1 54.34 -22.94 19.14
CA MET A 1 53.88 -22.05 18.06
C MET A 1 53.35 -20.76 18.69
N LYS A 2 54.17 -19.71 18.72
CA LYS A 2 53.83 -18.40 19.29
C LYS A 2 53.48 -17.45 18.14
N ILE A 3 52.22 -17.04 18.06
CA ILE A 3 51.84 -15.79 17.39
C ILE A 3 50.94 -15.06 18.38
N LYS A 4 51.53 -14.19 19.21
CA LYS A 4 50.80 -13.13 19.92
C LYS A 4 51.10 -11.85 19.17
N ASP A 5 50.43 -11.65 18.04
CA ASP A 5 50.40 -10.34 17.41
C ASP A 5 49.59 -9.41 18.32
N LYS A 6 50.33 -8.65 19.14
CA LYS A 6 49.79 -7.49 19.86
C LYS A 6 49.50 -6.42 18.82
N LEU A 7 48.32 -6.48 18.20
CA LEU A 7 47.83 -5.41 17.35
C LEU A 7 47.61 -4.18 18.25
N LYS A 8 48.60 -3.27 18.27
CA LYS A 8 48.50 -1.99 18.97
C LYS A 8 47.64 -1.07 18.11
N PRO A 9 46.41 -0.70 18.53
CA PRO A 9 45.53 0.09 17.69
C PRO A 9 46.17 1.46 17.44
N SER A 10 46.28 1.82 16.15
CA SER A 10 46.76 3.14 15.75
C SER A 10 45.73 4.20 16.14
N LYS A 11 46.17 5.46 16.32
CA LYS A 11 45.29 6.57 16.72
C LYS A 11 44.07 6.71 15.81
N GLY A 12 44.18 6.38 14.53
CA GLY A 12 43.07 6.39 13.57
C GLY A 12 42.00 5.32 13.83
N VAL A 13 42.41 4.12 14.27
CA VAL A 13 41.47 3.03 14.63
C VAL A 13 40.63 3.41 15.86
N ILE A 14 41.23 4.12 16.81
CA ILE A 14 40.55 4.58 18.04
C ILE A 14 39.51 5.66 17.71
N VAL A 15 39.86 6.65 16.88
CA VAL A 15 38.92 7.70 16.44
C VAL A 15 37.73 7.09 15.71
N PHE A 16 37.96 6.14 14.81
CA PHE A 16 36.90 5.46 14.05
C PHE A 16 35.95 4.67 14.96
N LEU A 17 36.48 3.93 15.94
CA LEU A 17 35.67 3.18 16.91
C LEU A 17 34.81 4.11 17.79
N ILE A 18 35.34 5.27 18.21
CA ILE A 18 34.60 6.24 19.02
C ILE A 18 33.44 6.86 18.23
N ILE A 19 33.64 7.15 16.94
CA ILE A 19 32.58 7.67 16.06
C ILE A 19 31.43 6.66 15.91
N ILE A 20 31.75 5.38 15.69
CA ILE A 20 30.74 4.33 15.55
C ILE A 20 29.94 4.17 16.85
N LEU A 21 30.61 4.18 18.01
CA LEU A 21 29.94 4.08 19.31
C LEU A 21 29.05 5.31 19.60
N ALA A 22 29.47 6.52 19.18
CA ALA A 22 28.65 7.72 19.32
C ALA A 22 27.38 7.67 18.44
N LEU A 23 27.47 7.14 17.21
CA LEU A 23 26.32 6.97 16.32
C LEU A 23 25.29 5.98 16.87
N THR A 24 25.70 4.96 17.64
CA THR A 24 24.75 4.04 18.30
C THR A 24 24.03 4.63 19.50
N VAL A 25 24.56 5.70 20.10
CA VAL A 25 23.99 6.36 21.30
C VAL A 25 22.95 7.42 20.91
N ILE A 26 23.07 8.01 19.72
CA ILE A 26 22.04 8.86 19.14
C ILE A 26 21.04 7.90 18.48
N GLY A 27 20.04 7.45 19.24
CA GLY A 27 19.02 6.46 18.82
C GLY A 27 18.08 6.95 17.72
N ILE A 28 18.61 7.48 16.62
CA ILE A 28 17.84 7.76 15.41
C ILE A 28 17.71 6.42 14.69
N ASN A 29 16.65 5.68 14.99
CA ASN A 29 16.24 4.51 14.22
C ASN A 29 15.71 4.98 12.86
N TYR A 30 16.59 5.43 11.97
CA TYR A 30 16.24 5.81 10.59
C TYR A 30 15.53 4.67 9.84
N SER A 31 15.75 3.41 10.25
CA SER A 31 15.06 2.24 9.72
C SER A 31 13.55 2.23 9.96
N GLU A 32 13.09 2.70 11.13
CA GLU A 32 11.67 2.63 11.50
C GLU A 32 10.85 3.67 10.73
N GLY A 33 11.36 4.90 10.62
CA GLY A 33 10.73 5.96 9.81
C GLY A 33 10.73 5.65 8.31
N LEU A 34 11.81 5.06 7.77
CA LEU A 34 11.86 4.63 6.37
C LEU A 34 10.86 3.52 6.05
N MET A 35 10.77 2.51 6.93
CA MET A 35 9.80 1.43 6.76
C MET A 35 8.37 1.95 6.84
N THR A 36 8.09 2.89 7.75
CA THR A 36 6.77 3.52 7.88
C THR A 36 6.42 4.32 6.61
N ASN A 37 7.33 5.17 6.14
CA ASN A 37 7.12 5.92 4.89
C ASN A 37 6.95 5.03 3.65
N ALA A 38 7.65 3.90 3.58
CA ALA A 38 7.45 2.91 2.51
C ALA A 38 6.04 2.29 2.56
N LYS A 39 5.50 2.01 3.76
CA LYS A 39 4.14 1.49 3.94
C LYS A 39 3.07 2.51 3.60
N ILE A 40 3.25 3.77 4.01
CA ILE A 40 2.38 4.89 3.63
C ILE A 40 2.36 5.00 2.10
N ASN A 41 3.55 5.10 1.47
CA ASN A 41 3.65 5.23 0.02
C ASN A 41 3.07 4.03 -0.74
N SER A 42 3.26 2.81 -0.24
CA SER A 42 2.65 1.61 -0.82
C SER A 42 1.12 1.66 -0.73
N SER A 43 0.56 2.09 0.40
CA SER A 43 -0.89 2.21 0.59
C SER A 43 -1.47 3.29 -0.32
N THR A 44 -0.81 4.44 -0.42
CA THR A 44 -1.16 5.52 -1.36
C THR A 44 -1.11 5.04 -2.81
N THR A 45 -0.08 4.30 -3.18
CA THR A 45 0.06 3.74 -4.54
C THR A 45 -1.04 2.72 -4.83
N ASN A 46 -1.38 1.86 -3.87
CA ASN A 46 -2.49 0.91 -4.00
C ASN A 46 -3.82 1.65 -4.26
N HIS A 47 -4.09 2.73 -3.51
CA HIS A 47 -5.27 3.57 -3.69
C HIS A 47 -5.33 4.18 -5.10
N THR A 48 -4.28 4.90 -5.48
CA THR A 48 -4.19 5.58 -6.78
C THR A 48 -4.32 4.60 -7.94
N ASN A 49 -3.64 3.46 -7.88
CA ASN A 49 -3.71 2.44 -8.93
C ASN A 49 -5.12 1.83 -9.02
N ALA A 50 -5.78 1.57 -7.90
CA ALA A 50 -7.15 1.06 -7.90
C ALA A 50 -8.12 2.08 -8.52
N ASN A 51 -8.02 3.35 -8.13
CA ASN A 51 -8.85 4.43 -8.68
C ASN A 51 -8.68 4.57 -10.20
N LEU A 52 -7.42 4.67 -10.67
CA LEU A 52 -7.11 4.77 -12.10
C LEU A 52 -7.55 3.52 -12.88
N PHE A 53 -7.37 2.34 -12.29
CA PHE A 53 -7.75 1.09 -12.93
C PHE A 53 -9.25 1.00 -13.15
N ILE A 54 -10.07 1.30 -12.14
CA ILE A 54 -11.53 1.26 -12.26
C ILE A 54 -12.00 2.33 -13.25
N THR A 55 -11.51 3.57 -13.10
CA THR A 55 -11.86 4.69 -13.98
C THR A 55 -11.58 4.35 -15.44
N SER A 56 -10.38 3.84 -15.75
CA SER A 56 -10.01 3.44 -17.11
C SER A 56 -10.91 2.34 -17.68
N HIS A 57 -11.37 1.40 -16.86
CA HIS A 57 -12.28 0.35 -17.32
C HIS A 57 -13.69 0.88 -17.58
N PHE A 58 -14.19 1.82 -16.78
CA PHE A 58 -15.47 2.47 -17.06
C PHE A 58 -15.39 3.35 -18.30
N GLU A 59 -14.32 4.12 -18.50
CA GLU A 59 -14.09 4.87 -19.74
C GLU A 59 -14.07 3.95 -20.98
N LYS A 60 -13.42 2.78 -20.88
CA LYS A 60 -13.44 1.78 -21.95
C LYS A 60 -14.84 1.26 -22.23
N CYS A 61 -15.66 1.04 -21.20
CA CYS A 61 -17.05 0.66 -21.37
C CYS A 61 -17.86 1.78 -22.07
N SER A 62 -17.70 3.02 -21.63
CA SER A 62 -18.38 4.19 -22.22
C SER A 62 -17.96 4.44 -23.67
N THR A 63 -16.72 4.10 -24.05
CA THR A 63 -16.19 4.26 -25.42
C THR A 63 -16.48 3.06 -26.33
N GLY A 64 -17.21 2.05 -25.85
CA GLY A 64 -17.76 0.97 -26.68
C GLY A 64 -17.19 -0.43 -26.41
N SER A 65 -16.33 -0.62 -25.39
CA SER A 65 -16.01 -1.96 -24.92
C SER A 65 -17.26 -2.63 -24.35
N THR A 66 -17.42 -3.92 -24.61
CA THR A 66 -18.54 -4.71 -24.04
C THR A 66 -18.16 -5.40 -22.74
N THR A 67 -16.87 -5.48 -22.42
CA THR A 67 -16.35 -6.22 -21.26
C THR A 67 -15.21 -5.51 -20.54
N ILE A 68 -15.05 -5.86 -19.26
CA ILE A 68 -13.97 -5.51 -18.35
C ILE A 68 -13.19 -6.79 -18.05
N THR A 69 -11.88 -6.78 -18.25
CA THR A 69 -11.02 -7.94 -17.99
C THR A 69 -10.21 -7.74 -16.71
N LEU A 70 -10.38 -8.64 -15.76
CA LEU A 70 -9.72 -8.67 -14.45
C LEU A 70 -8.86 -9.93 -14.35
N GLY A 71 -7.58 -9.81 -14.72
CA GLY A 71 -6.70 -10.97 -14.83
C GLY A 71 -7.22 -11.96 -15.88
N THR A 72 -7.62 -13.15 -15.44
CA THR A 72 -8.22 -14.20 -16.29
C THR A 72 -9.75 -14.15 -16.35
N THR A 73 -10.38 -13.27 -15.56
CA THR A 73 -11.84 -13.13 -15.51
C THR A 73 -12.29 -12.01 -16.45
N SER A 74 -13.43 -12.19 -17.13
CA SER A 74 -14.06 -11.16 -17.95
C SER A 74 -15.50 -10.95 -17.51
N LEU A 75 -15.88 -9.69 -17.31
CA LEU A 75 -17.20 -9.27 -16.86
C LEU A 75 -17.84 -8.35 -17.91
N PRO A 76 -19.13 -8.49 -18.22
CA PRO A 76 -19.82 -7.52 -19.06
C PRO A 76 -19.78 -6.11 -18.47
N CYS A 77 -19.61 -5.08 -19.32
CA CYS A 77 -19.74 -3.68 -18.90
C CYS A 77 -21.13 -3.37 -18.31
N SER A 78 -22.16 -4.15 -18.72
CA SER A 78 -23.52 -4.07 -18.19
C SER A 78 -23.71 -4.73 -16.82
N SER A 79 -22.70 -5.40 -16.25
CA SER A 79 -22.77 -5.99 -14.92
C SER A 79 -23.16 -4.95 -13.87
N SER A 80 -23.86 -5.42 -12.83
CA SER A 80 -24.27 -4.55 -11.72
C SER A 80 -23.07 -3.95 -11.03
N LEU A 81 -23.21 -2.75 -10.45
CA LEU A 81 -22.13 -2.15 -9.67
C LEU A 81 -21.74 -3.01 -8.47
N SER A 82 -22.67 -3.73 -7.86
CA SER A 82 -22.35 -4.67 -6.78
C SER A 82 -21.43 -5.80 -7.23
N GLU A 83 -21.69 -6.38 -8.40
CA GLU A 83 -20.86 -7.44 -8.97
C GLU A 83 -19.48 -6.89 -9.34
N LEU A 84 -19.43 -5.78 -10.08
CA LEU A 84 -18.19 -5.14 -10.50
C LEU A 84 -17.32 -4.74 -9.29
N THR A 85 -17.92 -4.11 -8.28
CA THR A 85 -17.21 -3.68 -7.07
C THR A 85 -16.61 -4.87 -6.31
N ASN A 86 -17.39 -5.93 -6.12
CA ASN A 86 -16.89 -7.14 -5.48
C ASN A 86 -15.75 -7.77 -6.29
N SER A 87 -15.89 -7.85 -7.62
CA SER A 87 -14.86 -8.40 -8.50
C SER A 87 -13.59 -7.56 -8.53
N PHE A 88 -13.67 -6.22 -8.48
CA PHE A 88 -12.51 -5.36 -8.31
C PHE A 88 -11.81 -5.63 -6.97
N SER A 89 -12.56 -5.75 -5.87
CA SER A 89 -12.00 -6.09 -4.56
C SER A 89 -11.24 -7.42 -4.60
N VAL A 90 -11.82 -8.46 -5.20
CA VAL A 90 -11.17 -9.78 -5.35
C VAL A 90 -9.92 -9.67 -6.22
N TYR A 91 -10.02 -8.98 -7.36
CA TYR A 91 -8.90 -8.79 -8.27
C TYR A 91 -7.74 -8.05 -7.60
N PHE A 92 -8.00 -6.96 -6.90
CA PHE A 92 -6.94 -6.21 -6.22
C PHE A 92 -6.25 -7.03 -5.13
N ASN A 93 -6.96 -7.83 -4.35
CA ASN A 93 -6.30 -8.76 -3.41
C ASN A 93 -5.48 -9.86 -4.08
N SER A 94 -5.67 -10.13 -5.37
CA SER A 94 -4.83 -11.09 -6.10
C SER A 94 -3.48 -10.51 -6.53
N ILE A 95 -3.35 -9.18 -6.56
CA ILE A 95 -2.14 -8.48 -7.05
C ILE A 95 -1.53 -7.49 -6.04
N LEU A 96 -2.27 -7.10 -4.99
CA LEU A 96 -1.86 -6.16 -3.97
C LEU A 96 -1.98 -6.78 -2.58
N ASN A 97 -1.08 -6.39 -1.68
CA ASN A 97 -1.08 -6.78 -0.28
C ASN A 97 -1.22 -5.54 0.62
N ASN A 98 -1.73 -5.73 1.83
CA ASN A 98 -1.67 -4.69 2.86
C ASN A 98 -0.20 -4.55 3.34
N PRO A 99 0.41 -3.36 3.23
CA PRO A 99 1.82 -3.17 3.56
C PRO A 99 2.12 -3.12 5.08
N TYR A 100 1.09 -2.98 5.91
CA TYR A 100 1.21 -2.98 7.37
C TYR A 100 1.02 -4.37 7.98
N LYS A 101 0.09 -5.17 7.44
CA LYS A 101 -0.32 -6.46 8.01
C LYS A 101 -0.60 -7.48 6.91
N ALA A 102 0.24 -8.51 6.80
CA ALA A 102 0.14 -9.52 5.74
C ALA A 102 -1.09 -10.43 5.85
N ASP A 103 -1.68 -10.54 7.03
CA ASP A 103 -2.87 -11.33 7.33
C ASP A 103 -4.19 -10.55 7.13
N VAL A 104 -4.10 -9.26 6.79
CA VAL A 104 -5.25 -8.40 6.52
C VAL A 104 -5.35 -8.15 5.02
N GLN A 105 -6.56 -8.23 4.48
CA GLN A 105 -6.82 -7.97 3.07
C GLN A 105 -6.44 -6.53 2.68
N ALA A 106 -5.92 -6.37 1.46
CA ALA A 106 -5.61 -5.05 0.92
C ALA A 106 -6.88 -4.29 0.54
N PHE A 107 -7.92 -5.00 0.09
CA PHE A 107 -9.21 -4.44 -0.30
C PHE A 107 -10.38 -5.25 0.29
N GLU A 108 -11.32 -4.60 0.95
CA GLU A 108 -12.57 -5.23 1.41
C GLU A 108 -13.77 -4.62 0.69
N PHE A 109 -14.70 -5.47 0.22
CA PHE A 109 -15.98 -5.01 -0.31
C PHE A 109 -16.93 -4.64 0.85
N LYS A 110 -16.76 -3.44 1.40
CA LYS A 110 -17.38 -3.00 2.65
C LYS A 110 -17.45 -1.47 2.72
N ALA A 111 -18.53 -0.94 3.32
CA ALA A 111 -18.66 0.49 3.60
C ALA A 111 -17.99 0.90 4.93
N GLY A 112 -17.61 2.18 5.02
CA GLY A 112 -16.97 2.77 6.20
C GLY A 112 -15.44 2.79 6.12
N ASN A 113 -14.79 3.12 7.23
CA ASN A 113 -13.34 3.30 7.27
C ASN A 113 -12.60 1.95 7.32
N PRO A 114 -11.57 1.75 6.50
CA PRO A 114 -10.73 0.55 6.55
C PRO A 114 -9.73 0.61 7.70
N THR A 115 -9.20 -0.55 8.07
CA THR A 115 -8.04 -0.65 8.97
C THR A 115 -6.76 -0.16 8.30
N LEU A 116 -5.75 0.19 9.11
CA LEU A 116 -4.44 0.64 8.64
C LEU A 116 -3.85 -0.26 7.52
N GLY A 117 -3.50 0.36 6.40
CA GLY A 117 -2.95 -0.30 5.21
C GLY A 117 -3.97 -0.92 4.25
N SER A 118 -5.23 -0.99 4.66
CA SER A 118 -6.31 -1.57 3.86
C SER A 118 -7.14 -0.50 3.17
N SER A 119 -7.87 -0.95 2.16
CA SER A 119 -8.86 -0.16 1.44
C SER A 119 -10.24 -0.80 1.61
N ASN A 120 -11.24 0.03 1.83
CA ASN A 120 -12.63 -0.36 1.70
C ASN A 120 -13.12 0.15 0.35
N ILE A 121 -13.67 -0.74 -0.46
CA ILE A 121 -14.32 -0.41 -1.71
C ILE A 121 -15.80 -0.77 -1.60
N TYR A 122 -16.71 0.12 -1.99
CA TYR A 122 -18.14 -0.15 -1.95
C TYR A 122 -18.88 0.67 -2.99
N HIS A 123 -20.13 0.29 -3.29
CA HIS A 123 -20.99 1.04 -4.22
C HIS A 123 -22.17 1.67 -3.49
N SER A 124 -22.66 2.78 -4.05
CA SER A 124 -23.90 3.42 -3.66
C SER A 124 -24.48 4.16 -4.86
N GLY A 125 -25.70 3.79 -5.27
CA GLY A 125 -26.28 4.32 -6.52
C GLY A 125 -25.41 3.94 -7.72
N ASN A 126 -24.98 4.94 -8.49
CA ASN A 126 -24.08 4.77 -9.65
C ASN A 126 -22.60 4.97 -9.32
N ASN A 127 -22.25 5.06 -8.04
CA ASN A 127 -20.91 5.40 -7.60
C ASN A 127 -20.22 4.19 -6.99
N ILE A 128 -18.91 4.06 -7.25
CA ILE A 128 -17.98 3.26 -6.46
C ILE A 128 -17.13 4.22 -5.64
N THR A 129 -17.03 3.98 -4.34
CA THR A 129 -16.14 4.72 -3.45
C THR A 129 -15.00 3.82 -2.99
N ILE A 130 -13.78 4.34 -3.02
CA ILE A 130 -12.58 3.72 -2.45
C ILE A 130 -12.12 4.60 -1.30
N ILE A 131 -12.02 4.03 -0.11
CA ILE A 131 -11.39 4.66 1.05
C ILE A 131 -10.17 3.83 1.41
N THR A 132 -9.00 4.44 1.59
CA THR A 132 -7.77 3.72 2.01
C THR A 132 -7.19 4.40 3.23
N ASN A 133 -6.90 3.62 4.28
CA ASN A 133 -6.20 4.13 5.45
C ASN A 133 -4.69 3.97 5.23
N ILE A 134 -4.03 5.06 4.87
CA ILE A 134 -2.60 5.08 4.58
C ILE A 134 -1.75 5.22 5.85
N GLY A 135 -2.36 5.71 6.92
CA GLY A 135 -1.72 6.10 8.18
C GLY A 135 -0.76 7.27 8.08
N ASP A 136 -0.15 7.61 9.22
CA ASP A 136 0.89 8.62 9.35
C ASP A 136 2.19 8.05 9.94
N GLU A 137 3.21 8.90 10.11
CA GLU A 137 4.51 8.50 10.66
C GLU A 137 4.45 8.03 12.12
N ASP A 138 3.37 8.38 12.84
CA ASP A 138 3.13 8.01 14.24
C ASP A 138 2.24 6.74 14.37
N GLY A 139 1.82 6.16 13.24
CA GLY A 139 0.92 5.00 13.19
C GLY A 139 -0.55 5.32 13.44
N GLY A 140 -0.94 6.60 13.37
CA GLY A 140 -2.31 7.08 13.36
C GLY A 140 -3.04 6.76 12.05
N ASP A 141 -4.32 7.12 12.01
CA ASP A 141 -5.18 6.89 10.84
C ASP A 141 -5.25 8.14 9.95
N VAL A 142 -4.92 7.97 8.67
CA VAL A 142 -5.10 8.99 7.62
C VAL A 142 -5.79 8.35 6.42
N TYR A 143 -6.86 8.97 5.94
CA TYR A 143 -7.73 8.37 4.93
C TYR A 143 -7.65 9.11 3.59
N LEU A 144 -7.37 8.38 2.53
CA LEU A 144 -7.64 8.80 1.15
C LEU A 144 -9.04 8.35 0.77
N ASN A 145 -9.76 9.16 0.00
CA ASN A 145 -11.14 8.89 -0.41
C ASN A 145 -11.38 9.39 -1.84
N ASP A 146 -11.71 8.46 -2.74
CA ASP A 146 -12.06 8.74 -4.12
C ASP A 146 -13.43 8.12 -4.44
N THR A 147 -14.19 8.80 -5.29
CA THR A 147 -15.49 8.32 -5.78
C THR A 147 -15.54 8.37 -7.29
N ILE A 148 -15.90 7.24 -7.90
CA ILE A 148 -15.90 6.99 -9.33
C ILE A 148 -17.34 6.74 -9.77
N VAL A 149 -17.80 7.46 -10.79
CA VAL A 149 -19.15 7.29 -11.35
C VAL A 149 -19.09 6.33 -12.51
N LYS A 150 -20.06 5.41 -12.58
CA LYS A 150 -20.29 4.58 -13.76
C LYS A 150 -21.32 5.29 -14.66
N ASP A 151 -20.89 5.66 -15.87
CA ASP A 151 -21.74 6.25 -16.92
C ASP A 151 -22.72 5.24 -17.53
#